data_AF-A0A836VZ08-F1
#
_entry.id   AF-A0A836VZ08-F1
#
_cell.length_a   1.000
_cell.length_b   1.000
_cell.length_c   1.000
_cell.angle_alpha   90.00
_cell.angle_beta   90.00
_cell.angle_gamma   90.00
#
_symmetry.space_group_name_H-M   'P 1'
#
loop_
_entity.id
_entity.type
_entity.pdbx_description
1 polymer ?
#
loop_
_entity_poly.entity_id
_entity_poly.type
_entity_poly.pdbx_seq_one_letter_code
_entity_poly.pdbx_strand_id
1 'polypeptide(L)'
;MMFGRLAIGELRKVCGNTLSVSVLEDDKCRYKRGSTTVIVPCGSVSIYPAPPIFYPEHITNYIMIRFEEPIVVKPGSSEKFWTLIDFDVVAVVGSGSTSYEIVDAFPSTGMCKYALYGS
;
A
#
# COMPACT_ATOMS: atom_id res chain seq x y z
N MET A 1 4.43 7.18 7.64
CA MET A 1 4.20 6.10 8.63
C MET A 1 4.69 4.80 8.00
N MET A 2 5.53 4.01 8.66
CA MET A 2 6.13 2.77 8.12
C MET A 2 5.50 1.58 8.86
N PHE A 3 5.11 0.50 8.15
CA PHE A 3 4.64 -0.71 8.84
C PHE A 3 5.80 -1.43 9.51
N GLY A 4 6.98 -1.43 8.89
CA GLY A 4 8.24 -1.82 9.52
C GLY A 4 9.21 -2.44 8.54
N ARG A 5 10.39 -2.79 9.03
CA ARG A 5 11.37 -3.60 8.29
C ARG A 5 11.00 -5.08 8.42
N LEU A 6 11.27 -5.86 7.37
CA LEU A 6 11.06 -7.30 7.38
C LEU A 6 12.41 -8.00 7.62
N ALA A 7 12.54 -8.72 8.74
CA ALA A 7 13.77 -9.42 9.06
C ALA A 7 13.93 -10.72 8.24
N ILE A 8 15.17 -11.15 8.06
CA ILE A 8 15.48 -12.40 7.36
C ILE A 8 14.96 -13.58 8.21
N GLY A 9 14.24 -14.50 7.58
CA GLY A 9 13.60 -15.64 8.24
C GLY A 9 12.29 -15.31 8.96
N GLU A 10 11.89 -14.03 9.03
CA GLU A 10 10.63 -13.62 9.63
C GLU A 10 9.45 -13.95 8.70
N LEU A 11 8.37 -14.50 9.29
CA LEU A 11 7.07 -14.58 8.66
C LEU A 11 6.19 -13.48 9.22
N ARG A 12 5.87 -12.49 8.40
CA ARG A 12 5.07 -11.34 8.82
C ARG A 12 3.73 -11.30 8.11
N LYS A 13 2.65 -11.20 8.88
CA LYS A 13 1.30 -10.98 8.33
C LYS A 13 1.02 -9.48 8.22
N VAL A 14 0.72 -9.03 7.01
CA VAL A 14 0.31 -7.66 6.70
C VAL A 14 -0.94 -7.75 5.84
N CYS A 15 -2.07 -7.17 6.27
CA CYS A 15 -3.25 -7.05 5.43
C CYS A 15 -3.73 -8.40 4.84
N GLY A 16 -3.76 -9.45 5.67
CA GLY A 16 -4.12 -10.81 5.25
C GLY A 16 -3.06 -11.55 4.42
N ASN A 17 -2.00 -10.87 3.99
CA ASN A 17 -0.89 -11.45 3.23
C ASN A 17 0.26 -11.84 4.16
N THR A 18 0.85 -13.02 3.91
CA THR A 18 2.07 -13.45 4.60
C THR A 18 3.28 -13.09 3.76
N LEU A 19 4.19 -12.32 4.35
CA LEU A 19 5.43 -11.85 3.76
C LEU A 19 6.61 -12.57 4.41
N SER A 20 7.62 -12.89 3.61
CA SER A 20 8.86 -13.48 4.11
C SER A 20 10.07 -13.04 3.30
N VAL A 21 11.22 -12.99 3.95
CA VAL A 21 12.52 -12.82 3.29
C VAL A 21 13.42 -14.00 3.66
N SER A 22 13.97 -14.70 2.68
CA SER A 22 14.93 -15.78 2.89
C SER A 22 16.24 -15.52 2.16
N VAL A 23 17.36 -16.00 2.71
CA VAL A 23 18.68 -15.85 2.06
C VAL A 23 18.76 -16.81 0.86
N LEU A 24 19.34 -16.32 -0.23
CA LEU A 24 19.80 -17.16 -1.34
C LEU A 24 21.31 -17.36 -1.21
N GLU A 25 22.10 -16.52 -1.89
CA GLU A 25 23.57 -16.51 -1.93
C GLU A 25 24.05 -15.08 -2.25
N ASP A 26 25.29 -14.73 -1.93
CA ASP A 26 25.95 -13.45 -2.29
C ASP A 26 25.14 -12.16 -1.99
N ASP A 27 24.70 -11.99 -0.74
CA ASP A 27 23.89 -10.82 -0.28
C ASP A 27 22.54 -10.65 -1.02
N LYS A 28 22.11 -11.67 -1.78
CA LYS A 28 20.79 -11.72 -2.40
C LYS A 28 19.83 -12.49 -1.51
N CYS A 29 18.69 -11.87 -1.28
CA CYS A 29 17.58 -12.43 -0.55
C CYS A 29 16.38 -12.60 -1.48
N ARG A 30 15.52 -13.55 -1.17
CA ARG A 30 14.23 -13.76 -1.83
C ARG A 30 13.14 -13.17 -0.97
N TYR A 31 12.52 -12.09 -1.45
CA TYR A 31 11.23 -11.64 -0.96
C TYR A 31 10.13 -12.54 -1.54
N LYS A 32 9.16 -12.93 -0.71
CA LYS A 32 8.00 -13.72 -1.12
C LYS A 32 6.72 -13.24 -0.46
N ARG A 33 5.66 -13.14 -1.27
CA ARG A 33 4.27 -12.96 -0.86
C ARG A 33 3.38 -13.89 -1.68
N GLY A 34 2.83 -14.93 -1.06
CA GLY A 34 2.04 -15.93 -1.79
C GLY A 34 2.84 -16.58 -2.93
N SER A 35 2.38 -16.39 -4.18
CA SER A 35 3.06 -16.81 -5.40
C SER A 35 4.06 -15.79 -5.96
N THR A 36 3.99 -14.53 -5.51
CA THR A 36 4.91 -13.47 -5.95
C THR A 36 6.27 -13.65 -5.27
N THR A 37 7.34 -13.69 -6.07
CA THR A 37 8.72 -13.80 -5.59
C THR A 37 9.62 -12.82 -6.33
N VAL A 38 10.45 -12.08 -5.59
CA VAL A 38 11.39 -11.10 -6.14
C VAL A 38 12.75 -11.25 -5.45
N ILE A 39 13.84 -11.11 -6.21
CA ILE A 39 15.20 -11.10 -5.67
C ILE A 39 15.53 -9.66 -5.24
N VAL A 40 15.98 -9.51 -4.00
CA VAL A 40 16.21 -8.22 -3.34
C VAL A 40 17.54 -8.25 -2.57
N PRO A 41 18.18 -7.10 -2.33
CA PRO A 41 19.35 -7.04 -1.44
C PRO A 41 18.97 -7.45 -0.02
N CYS A 42 19.81 -8.25 0.64
CA CYS A 42 19.52 -8.75 1.97
C CYS A 42 19.39 -7.63 3.02
N GLY A 43 18.49 -7.86 3.97
CA GLY A 43 18.18 -6.92 5.04
C GLY A 43 17.52 -5.62 4.60
N SER A 44 17.34 -5.31 3.31
CA SER A 44 16.89 -3.98 2.87
C SER A 44 15.36 -3.81 2.76
N VAL A 45 14.57 -4.85 3.00
CA VAL A 45 13.13 -4.83 2.74
C VAL A 45 12.36 -4.12 3.83
N SER A 46 11.66 -3.05 3.45
CA SER A 46 10.76 -2.29 4.31
C SER A 46 9.37 -2.24 3.73
N ILE A 47 8.36 -2.24 4.60
CA ILE A 47 6.94 -2.27 4.23
C ILE A 47 6.30 -0.93 4.61
N TYR A 48 5.61 -0.31 3.64
CA TYR A 48 4.93 0.97 3.83
C TYR A 48 3.47 0.92 3.36
N PRO A 49 2.56 1.64 4.03
CA PRO A 49 1.34 2.07 3.38
C PRO A 49 1.69 3.11 2.31
N ALA A 50 1.10 2.97 1.14
CA ALA A 50 1.17 3.91 0.04
C ALA A 50 -0.25 4.34 -0.36
N PRO A 51 -0.42 5.58 -0.86
CA PRO A 51 -1.59 5.90 -1.66
C PRO A 51 -1.75 4.85 -2.76
N PRO A 52 -2.98 4.55 -3.21
CA PRO A 52 -3.13 3.45 -4.15
C PRO A 52 -2.37 3.74 -5.45
N ILE A 53 -1.52 2.81 -5.87
CA ILE A 53 -0.46 3.07 -6.85
C ILE A 53 -1.00 3.05 -8.27
N PHE A 54 -2.06 2.28 -8.51
CA PHE A 54 -2.69 2.15 -9.82
C PHE A 54 -3.75 3.21 -10.08
N TYR A 55 -3.58 4.43 -9.55
CA TYR A 55 -4.40 5.57 -9.96
C TYR A 55 -3.82 6.19 -11.23
N PRO A 56 -4.65 6.54 -12.23
CA PRO A 56 -4.20 7.33 -13.36
C PRO A 56 -3.65 8.67 -12.86
N GLU A 57 -2.42 9.01 -13.26
CA GLU A 57 -1.64 10.10 -12.64
C GLU A 57 -2.32 11.48 -12.70
N HIS A 58 -3.29 11.71 -13.60
CA HIS A 58 -3.77 13.06 -13.89
C HIS A 58 -5.24 13.17 -14.36
N ILE A 59 -6.21 12.53 -13.68
CA ILE A 59 -7.64 12.79 -14.00
C ILE A 59 -8.20 13.94 -13.13
N THR A 60 -8.02 13.90 -11.81
CA THR A 60 -8.46 14.96 -10.89
C THR A 60 -7.57 14.99 -9.62
N ASN A 61 -7.51 16.15 -8.95
CA ASN A 61 -6.89 16.29 -7.61
C ASN A 61 -7.90 16.14 -6.46
N TYR A 62 -9.11 15.64 -6.74
CA TYR A 62 -10.19 15.53 -5.78
C TYR A 62 -11.01 14.26 -6.01
N ILE A 63 -11.48 13.66 -4.92
CA ILE A 63 -12.41 12.53 -4.96
C ILE A 63 -13.81 13.09 -4.76
N MET A 64 -14.68 12.97 -5.76
CA MET A 64 -16.08 13.33 -5.61
C MET A 64 -16.84 12.16 -4.97
N ILE A 65 -17.45 12.41 -3.81
CA ILE A 65 -18.28 11.43 -3.10
C ILE A 65 -19.74 11.85 -3.24
N ARG A 66 -20.56 10.99 -3.85
CA ARG A 66 -22.00 11.19 -3.93
C ARG A 66 -22.67 10.43 -2.81
N PHE A 67 -23.37 11.14 -1.93
CA PHE A 67 -24.24 10.53 -0.93
C PHE A 67 -25.51 9.98 -1.61
N GLU A 68 -26.03 8.87 -1.11
CA GLU A 68 -27.29 8.28 -1.59
C GLU A 68 -28.45 9.26 -1.43
N GLU A 69 -28.45 10.00 -0.33
CA GLU A 69 -29.43 11.04 -0.01
C GLU A 69 -28.75 12.40 0.21
N PRO A 70 -29.41 13.52 -0.16
CA PRO A 70 -28.88 14.85 0.08
C PRO A 70 -28.84 15.18 1.58
N ILE A 71 -27.73 15.79 2.01
CA ILE A 71 -27.54 16.18 3.41
C ILE A 71 -27.97 17.63 3.58
N VAL A 72 -28.99 17.87 4.41
CA VAL A 72 -29.52 19.20 4.70
C VAL A 72 -28.89 19.72 6.00
N VAL A 73 -28.16 20.84 5.92
CA VAL A 73 -27.51 21.48 7.07
C VAL A 73 -28.17 22.82 7.36
N LYS A 74 -28.62 23.03 8.59
CA LYS A 74 -29.30 24.28 9.00
C LYS A 74 -28.30 25.44 9.07
N PRO A 75 -28.69 26.68 8.72
CA PRO A 75 -27.85 27.86 8.95
C PRO A 75 -27.38 27.95 10.41
N GLY A 76 -26.08 28.13 10.62
CA GLY A 76 -25.45 28.21 11.94
C GLY A 76 -25.20 26.87 12.63
N SER A 77 -25.56 25.74 12.02
CA SER A 77 -25.22 24.40 12.51
C SER A 77 -23.90 23.89 11.93
N SER A 78 -23.37 22.81 12.51
CA SER A 78 -22.14 22.15 12.06
C SER A 78 -22.34 20.65 12.08
N GLU A 79 -21.93 19.97 11.01
CA GLU A 79 -21.98 18.52 10.89
C GLU A 79 -20.57 17.98 10.59
N LYS A 80 -20.29 16.74 11.01
CA LYS A 80 -19.01 16.07 10.77
C LYS A 80 -19.19 14.87 9.88
N PHE A 81 -18.37 14.79 8.83
CA PHE A 81 -18.32 13.66 7.92
C PHE A 81 -16.99 12.93 8.08
N TRP A 82 -17.03 11.62 7.93
CA TRP A 82 -15.85 10.76 7.96
C TRP A 82 -15.87 9.89 6.71
N THR A 83 -14.70 9.70 6.11
CA THR A 83 -14.51 8.76 5.03
C THR A 83 -13.28 7.92 5.33
N LEU A 84 -13.32 6.66 4.94
CA LEU A 84 -12.15 5.79 4.93
C LEU A 84 -11.58 5.79 3.52
N ILE A 85 -10.27 5.95 3.40
CA ILE A 85 -9.56 5.86 2.13
C ILE A 85 -8.68 4.62 2.21
N ASP A 86 -8.88 3.70 1.27
CA ASP A 86 -8.04 2.51 1.19
C ASP A 86 -6.61 2.89 0.77
N PHE A 87 -5.62 2.23 1.35
CA PHE A 87 -4.20 2.37 1.01
C PHE A 87 -3.66 1.07 0.43
N ASP A 88 -2.66 1.14 -0.44
CA ASP A 88 -1.91 -0.03 -0.90
C ASP A 88 -0.74 -0.29 0.04
N VAL A 89 -0.25 -1.51 0.03
CA VAL A 89 0.97 -1.88 0.75
C VAL A 89 2.07 -2.04 -0.27
N VAL A 90 3.19 -1.35 -0.05
CA VAL A 90 4.41 -1.52 -0.85
C VAL A 90 5.49 -2.20 -0.03
N ALA A 91 6.19 -3.13 -0.67
CA ALA A 91 7.50 -3.55 -0.25
C ALA A 91 8.54 -2.75 -1.04
N VAL A 92 9.50 -2.16 -0.33
CA VAL A 92 10.58 -1.37 -0.94
C VAL A 92 11.94 -1.87 -0.47
N VAL A 93 12.95 -1.65 -1.30
CA VAL A 93 14.38 -1.85 -0.99
C VAL A 93 15.12 -0.52 -1.07
N GLY A 94 16.16 -0.36 -0.26
CA GLY A 94 17.00 0.85 -0.25
C GLY A 94 17.13 1.49 1.13
N SER A 95 18.05 2.45 1.25
CA SER A 95 18.37 3.13 2.50
C SER A 95 17.62 4.46 2.64
N GLY A 96 16.51 4.44 3.38
CA GLY A 96 15.87 5.67 3.88
C GLY A 96 15.04 6.44 2.85
N SER A 97 14.86 7.74 3.10
CA SER A 97 13.88 8.60 2.41
C SER A 97 14.29 9.12 1.04
N THR A 98 15.54 8.92 0.62
CA THR A 98 16.12 9.55 -0.58
C THR A 98 16.25 8.62 -1.78
N SER A 99 16.32 7.30 -1.57
CA SER A 99 16.37 6.32 -2.66
C SER A 99 15.74 5.00 -2.21
N TYR A 100 14.50 4.78 -2.59
CA TYR A 100 13.81 3.51 -2.42
C TYR A 100 13.29 3.01 -3.77
N GLU A 101 13.35 1.71 -3.99
CA GLU A 101 12.80 1.04 -5.16
C GLU A 101 11.63 0.15 -4.71
N ILE A 102 10.49 0.27 -5.38
CA ILE A 102 9.31 -0.57 -5.11
C ILE A 102 9.53 -1.93 -5.74
N VAL A 103 9.51 -2.98 -4.94
CA VAL A 103 9.71 -4.37 -5.39
C VAL A 103 8.42 -5.18 -5.45
N ASP A 104 7.40 -4.77 -4.68
CA ASP A 104 6.07 -5.35 -4.75
C ASP A 104 5.03 -4.33 -4.25
N ALA A 105 3.83 -4.41 -4.81
CA ALA A 105 2.69 -3.60 -4.43
C ALA A 105 1.43 -4.47 -4.41
N PHE A 106 0.63 -4.35 -3.36
CA PHE A 106 -0.60 -5.12 -3.22
C PHE A 106 -1.67 -4.39 -2.40
N PRO A 107 -2.96 -4.65 -2.66
CA PRO A 107 -4.04 -4.00 -1.93
C PRO A 107 -4.09 -4.48 -0.47
N SER A 108 -4.42 -3.56 0.44
CA SER A 108 -4.53 -3.84 1.88
C SER A 108 -5.74 -4.70 2.28
N THR A 109 -6.75 -4.82 1.42
CA THR A 109 -7.98 -5.58 1.68
C THR A 109 -8.18 -6.76 0.73
N GLY A 110 -7.20 -7.05 -0.14
CA GLY A 110 -7.31 -8.12 -1.14
C GLY A 110 -8.33 -7.86 -2.26
N MET A 111 -9.10 -6.77 -2.18
CA MET A 111 -9.98 -6.32 -3.25
C MET A 111 -9.16 -5.55 -4.29
N CYS A 112 -9.29 -5.92 -5.57
CA CYS A 112 -8.86 -5.04 -6.67
C CYS A 112 -9.56 -3.70 -6.48
N LYS A 113 -8.78 -2.63 -6.32
CA LYS A 113 -9.34 -1.32 -6.05
C LYS A 113 -10.06 -0.82 -7.30
N TYR A 114 -11.34 -0.51 -7.15
CA TYR A 114 -12.12 0.24 -8.15
C TYR A 114 -11.71 1.72 -8.13
N ALA A 115 -10.41 1.98 -8.24
CA ALA A 115 -9.89 3.29 -8.53
C ALA A 115 -10.24 3.61 -9.98
N LEU A 116 -11.48 4.09 -10.20
CA LEU A 116 -11.98 4.71 -11.43
C LEU A 116 -11.31 4.18 -12.72
N TYR A 117 -11.66 2.94 -13.09
CA TYR A 117 -11.64 2.57 -14.49
C TYR A 117 -12.76 3.36 -15.17
N GLY A 118 -12.45 4.61 -15.54
CA GLY A 118 -13.24 5.34 -16.51
C GLY A 118 -13.26 4.53 -17.81
N SER A 119 -14.45 4.36 -18.37
CA SER A 119 -14.74 3.66 -19.63
C SER A 119 -13.73 3.89 -20.74
#